data_AF-A0A7W1EQU9-F1
#
_entry.id   AF-A0A7W1EQU9-F1
#
_cell.length_a   1.000
_cell.length_b   1.000
_cell.length_c   1.000
_cell.angle_alpha   90.00
_cell.angle_beta   90.00
_cell.angle_gamma   90.00
#
_symmetry.space_group_name_H-M   'P 1'
#
loop_
_entity.id
_entity.type
_entity.pdbx_description
1 polymer ?
#
loop_
_entity_poly.entity_id
_entity_poly.type
_entity_poly.pdbx_seq_one_letter_code
_entity_poly.pdbx_strand_id
1 'polypeptide(L)'
;MMNELLPKPDLTKIAPLKLTKKQLKYVMSYYDPNSETFGNGYESGRAAGFAKVYSAQLASPARNVQWVMEARKRMTHYSPDHIYQALQDVAQNAAPREKLKALELMGKAKGMFIDRSQQDVHVTFTNDVPRPSTESIIDVEPTNA
;
A
#
# COMPACT_ATOMS: atom_id res chain seq x y z
N MET A 1 17.00 -3.42 -13.88
CA MET A 1 15.85 -2.86 -13.11
C MET A 1 15.30 -1.73 -13.94
N MET A 2 14.09 -1.87 -14.48
CA MET A 2 13.49 -0.84 -15.34
C MET A 2 12.97 0.30 -14.46
N ASN A 3 13.56 1.49 -14.59
CA ASN A 3 12.92 2.74 -14.19
C ASN A 3 11.81 3.03 -15.20
N GLU A 4 10.64 2.42 -15.01
CA GLU A 4 9.44 2.97 -15.59
C GLU A 4 9.18 4.31 -14.89
N LEU A 5 9.50 5.39 -15.60
CA LEU A 5 9.07 6.74 -15.25
C LEU A 5 7.54 6.69 -15.13
N LEU A 6 7.06 6.69 -13.89
CA LEU A 6 5.63 6.80 -13.60
C LEU A 6 5.06 7.97 -14.42
N PRO A 7 3.86 7.81 -14.99
CA PRO A 7 3.27 8.85 -15.83
C PRO A 7 3.19 10.15 -15.00
N LYS A 8 3.88 11.19 -15.49
CA LYS A 8 3.84 12.51 -14.88
C LYS A 8 2.38 12.94 -14.73
N PRO A 9 1.97 13.49 -13.58
CA PRO A 9 0.59 13.91 -13.38
C PRO A 9 0.18 14.87 -14.51
N ASP A 10 -0.88 14.51 -15.24
CA ASP A 10 -1.37 15.26 -16.39
C ASP A 10 -1.94 16.61 -15.94
N LEU A 11 -1.18 17.67 -16.23
CA LEU A 11 -1.43 19.06 -15.88
C LEU A 11 -2.76 19.59 -16.42
N THR A 12 -3.28 18.99 -17.49
CA THR A 12 -4.50 19.47 -18.17
C THR A 12 -5.77 19.04 -17.45
N LYS A 13 -5.72 17.97 -16.66
CA LYS A 13 -6.87 17.44 -15.91
C LYS A 13 -7.14 18.16 -14.58
N ILE A 14 -6.21 19.02 -14.15
CA ILE A 14 -6.33 19.83 -12.93
C ILE A 14 -7.13 21.13 -13.20
N ALA A 15 -7.37 21.48 -14.47
CA ALA A 15 -8.14 22.66 -14.87
C ALA A 15 -9.63 22.54 -14.47
N PRO A 16 -10.26 23.56 -13.86
CA PRO A 16 -9.93 24.96 -13.95
C PRO A 16 -9.63 25.57 -12.57
N LEU A 17 -8.61 25.09 -11.85
CA LEU A 17 -8.04 25.96 -10.83
C LEU A 17 -7.31 27.11 -11.54
N LYS A 18 -7.73 28.36 -11.29
CA LYS A 18 -6.98 29.56 -11.67
C LYS A 18 -5.73 29.68 -10.79
N LEU A 19 -4.86 28.68 -10.85
CA LEU A 19 -3.56 28.67 -10.18
C LEU A 19 -2.61 29.59 -10.93
N THR A 20 -1.90 30.42 -10.20
CA THR A 20 -0.76 31.16 -10.73
C THR A 20 0.37 30.19 -11.10
N LYS A 21 1.27 30.60 -11.99
CA LYS A 21 2.45 29.79 -12.39
C LYS A 21 3.27 29.30 -11.18
N LYS A 22 3.39 30.13 -10.14
CA LYS A 22 4.11 29.77 -8.90
C LYS A 22 3.38 28.69 -8.09
N GLN A 23 2.06 28.80 -7.96
CA GLN A 23 1.26 27.79 -7.25
C GLN A 23 1.26 26.46 -8.00
N LEU A 24 1.18 26.47 -9.33
CA LEU A 24 1.30 25.25 -10.13
C LEU A 24 2.66 24.57 -9.90
N LYS A 25 3.76 25.35 -9.93
CA LYS A 25 5.10 24.82 -9.65
C LYS A 25 5.19 24.19 -8.26
N TYR A 26 4.57 24.81 -7.25
CA TYR A 26 4.47 24.22 -5.92
C TYR A 26 3.73 22.88 -5.93
N VAL A 27 2.55 22.81 -6.55
CA VAL A 27 1.76 21.57 -6.62
C VAL A 27 2.58 20.45 -7.25
N MET A 28 3.27 20.74 -8.37
CA MET A 28 4.12 19.76 -9.02
C MET A 28 5.27 19.32 -8.11
N SER A 29 5.97 20.25 -7.47
CA SER A 29 7.12 19.91 -6.63
C SER A 29 6.72 19.19 -5.32
N TYR A 30 5.54 19.47 -4.79
CA TYR A 30 5.07 18.90 -3.52
C TYR A 30 4.43 17.53 -3.70
N TYR A 31 3.71 17.34 -4.80
CA TYR A 31 2.94 16.12 -5.02
C TYR A 31 3.51 15.19 -6.09
N ASP A 32 4.56 15.53 -6.84
CA ASP A 32 5.22 14.55 -7.72
C ASP A 32 6.19 13.69 -6.89
N PRO A 33 6.02 12.35 -6.82
CA PRO A 33 6.96 11.47 -6.12
C PRO A 33 8.39 11.54 -6.65
N ASN A 34 8.56 11.96 -7.91
CA ASN A 34 9.87 12.11 -8.53
C ASN A 34 10.51 13.48 -8.24
N SER A 35 9.81 14.38 -7.55
CA SER A 35 10.35 15.67 -7.16
C SER A 35 11.26 15.54 -5.95
N GLU A 36 12.38 16.27 -5.95
CA GLU A 36 13.31 16.35 -4.82
C GLU A 36 12.65 16.84 -3.53
N THR A 37 11.57 17.64 -3.66
CA THR A 37 10.87 18.23 -2.52
C THR A 37 9.54 17.56 -2.20
N PHE A 38 9.33 16.33 -2.71
CA PHE A 38 8.10 15.57 -2.51
C PHE A 38 7.71 15.50 -1.04
N GLY A 39 6.47 15.86 -0.75
CA GLY A 39 5.90 15.86 0.59
C GLY A 39 6.46 16.90 1.57
N ASN A 40 7.46 17.70 1.16
CA ASN A 40 7.98 18.79 1.97
C ASN A 40 7.40 20.14 1.50
N GLY A 41 6.45 20.67 2.28
CA GLY A 41 5.72 21.89 1.93
C GLY A 41 6.62 23.14 1.95
N TYR A 42 7.62 23.17 2.82
CA TYR A 42 8.52 24.32 2.91
C TYR A 42 9.46 24.37 1.70
N GLU A 43 10.13 23.26 1.41
CA GLU A 43 11.08 23.16 0.29
C GLU A 43 10.37 23.30 -1.05
N SER A 44 9.17 22.71 -1.21
CA SER A 44 8.35 22.91 -2.41
C SER A 44 7.96 24.38 -2.60
N GLY A 45 7.68 25.10 -1.50
CA GLY A 45 7.42 26.54 -1.52
C GLY A 45 8.65 27.34 -1.97
N ARG A 46 9.83 26.96 -1.48
CA ARG A 46 11.11 27.58 -1.87
C ARG A 46 11.44 27.32 -3.34
N ALA A 47 11.30 26.08 -3.81
CA ALA A 47 11.51 25.68 -5.20
C ALA A 47 10.54 26.39 -6.17
N ALA A 48 9.31 26.65 -5.72
CA ALA A 48 8.31 27.42 -6.45
C ALA A 48 8.58 28.93 -6.51
N GLY A 49 9.55 29.44 -5.75
CA GLY A 49 9.92 30.86 -5.72
C GLY A 49 9.03 31.72 -4.82
N PHE A 50 8.47 31.13 -3.76
CA PHE A 50 7.81 31.88 -2.69
C PHE A 50 8.82 32.44 -1.68
N ALA A 51 8.45 33.53 -1.01
CA ALA A 51 9.23 34.11 0.08
C ALA A 51 9.31 33.12 1.25
N LYS A 52 10.41 33.16 2.01
CA LYS A 52 10.68 32.24 3.13
C LYS A 52 9.52 32.17 4.13
N VAL A 53 8.95 33.32 4.49
CA VAL A 53 7.81 33.42 5.42
C VAL A 53 6.58 32.72 4.84
N TYR A 54 6.30 32.92 3.55
CA TYR A 54 5.17 32.29 2.90
C TYR A 54 5.37 30.78 2.71
N SER A 55 6.59 30.32 2.40
CA SER A 55 6.92 28.89 2.35
C SER A 55 6.71 28.21 3.71
N ALA A 56 7.08 28.87 4.81
CA ALA A 56 6.81 28.38 6.16
C ALA A 56 5.31 28.31 6.45
N GLN A 57 4.54 29.29 5.96
CA GLN A 57 3.09 29.27 6.04
C GLN A 57 2.46 28.12 5.25
N LEU A 58 2.98 27.80 4.07
CA LEU A 58 2.52 26.66 3.26
C LEU A 58 2.79 25.31 3.92
N ALA A 59 3.87 25.19 4.69
CA ALA A 59 4.20 23.99 5.45
C ALA A 59 3.37 23.83 6.74
N SER A 60 2.67 24.88 7.17
CA SER A 60 1.91 24.85 8.42
C SER A 60 0.55 24.17 8.23
N PRO A 61 0.25 23.10 8.98
CA PRO A 61 -1.04 22.40 8.90
C PRO A 61 -2.23 23.29 9.32
N ALA A 62 -1.99 24.33 10.11
CA ALA A 62 -3.02 25.22 10.64
C ALA A 62 -3.63 26.18 9.58
N ARG A 63 -2.97 26.38 8.44
CA ARG A 63 -3.32 27.47 7.51
C ARG A 63 -4.17 27.03 6.31
N ASN A 64 -4.52 25.73 6.20
CA ASN A 64 -5.48 25.15 5.23
C ASN A 64 -5.65 25.98 3.95
N VAL A 65 -4.57 26.05 3.17
CA VAL A 65 -4.53 26.90 1.99
C VAL A 65 -5.46 26.31 0.93
N GLN A 66 -6.55 27.01 0.63
CA GLN A 66 -7.66 26.48 -0.17
C GLN A 66 -7.20 25.90 -1.52
N TRP A 67 -6.34 26.61 -2.26
CA TRP A 67 -5.85 26.12 -3.56
C TRP A 67 -4.97 24.87 -3.44
N VAL A 68 -4.29 24.66 -2.31
CA VAL A 68 -3.52 23.43 -2.03
C VAL A 68 -4.47 22.28 -1.74
N MET A 69 -5.51 22.52 -0.93
CA MET A 69 -6.54 21.50 -0.64
C MET A 69 -7.30 21.08 -1.90
N GLU A 70 -7.66 22.04 -2.76
CA GLU A 70 -8.30 21.77 -4.03
C GLU A 70 -7.38 21.01 -4.99
N ALA A 71 -6.09 21.36 -5.03
CA ALA A 71 -5.10 20.60 -5.80
C ALA A 71 -5.02 19.14 -5.33
N ARG A 72 -4.96 18.90 -4.00
CA ARG A 72 -4.98 17.55 -3.41
C ARG A 72 -6.22 16.76 -3.82
N LYS A 73 -7.41 17.36 -3.76
CA LYS A 73 -8.69 16.70 -4.12
C LYS A 73 -8.73 16.26 -5.58
N ARG A 74 -8.04 16.98 -6.48
CA ARG A 74 -8.02 16.70 -7.92
C ARG A 74 -6.91 15.75 -8.33
N MET A 75 -6.02 15.37 -7.43
CA MET A 75 -5.09 14.27 -7.68
C MET A 75 -5.85 12.96 -7.60
N THR A 76 -6.35 12.51 -8.74
CA THR A 76 -7.14 11.28 -8.89
C THR A 76 -6.29 10.02 -8.91
N HIS A 77 -4.96 10.16 -8.99
CA HIS A 77 -4.03 9.04 -9.07
C HIS A 77 -3.04 9.10 -7.90
N TYR A 78 -3.26 8.24 -6.91
CA TYR A 78 -2.32 8.04 -5.82
C TYR A 78 -1.35 6.92 -6.18
N SER A 79 -0.07 7.25 -6.30
CA SER A 79 1.00 6.23 -6.27
C SER A 79 1.15 5.66 -4.85
N PRO A 80 1.81 4.50 -4.67
CA PRO A 80 2.09 3.95 -3.35
C PRO A 80 2.74 4.95 -2.38
N ASP A 81 3.64 5.81 -2.88
CA ASP A 81 4.31 6.82 -2.06
C ASP A 81 3.34 7.87 -1.50
N HIS A 82 2.35 8.28 -2.29
CA HIS A 82 1.30 9.19 -1.82
C HIS A 82 0.46 8.57 -0.72
N ILE A 83 0.12 7.28 -0.86
CA ILE A 83 -0.65 6.54 0.14
C ILE A 83 0.16 6.43 1.43
N TYR A 84 1.45 6.13 1.32
CA TYR A 84 2.35 6.05 2.46
C TYR A 84 2.48 7.40 3.18
N GLN A 85 2.64 8.50 2.44
CA GLN A 85 2.67 9.84 3.01
C GLN A 85 1.35 10.20 3.71
N ALA A 86 0.20 9.82 3.13
CA ALA A 86 -1.09 10.03 3.77
C ALA A 86 -1.24 9.23 5.07
N LEU A 87 -0.75 7.99 5.10
CA LEU A 87 -0.73 7.16 6.31
C LEU A 87 0.18 7.75 7.40
N GLN A 88 1.32 8.34 7.03
CA GLN A 88 2.19 9.05 7.97
C GLN A 88 1.48 10.24 8.62
N ASP A 89 0.76 11.04 7.85
CA ASP A 89 -0.01 12.18 8.35
C ASP A 89 -1.09 11.70 9.34
N VAL A 90 -1.84 10.65 9.00
CA VAL A 90 -2.84 10.04 9.89
C VAL A 90 -2.19 9.51 11.17
N ALA A 91 -1.06 8.81 11.06
CA ALA A 91 -0.35 8.27 12.21
C ALA A 91 0.12 9.35 13.20
N GLN A 92 0.41 10.57 12.72
CA GLN A 92 0.82 11.68 13.57
C GLN A 92 -0.38 12.45 14.16
N ASN A 93 -1.41 12.72 13.34
CA ASN A 93 -2.40 13.76 13.64
C ASN A 93 -3.81 13.24 13.96
N ALA A 94 -4.14 11.98 13.65
CA ALA A 94 -5.52 11.47 13.73
C ALA A 94 -5.96 11.04 15.15
N ALA A 95 -7.17 10.49 15.32
CA ALA A 95 -7.61 9.95 16.61
C ALA A 95 -6.83 8.66 16.98
N PRO A 96 -6.69 8.29 18.27
CA PRO A 96 -5.85 7.16 18.69
C PRO A 96 -6.13 5.84 17.95
N ARG A 97 -7.41 5.52 17.71
CA ARG A 97 -7.82 4.33 16.95
C ARG A 97 -7.32 4.35 15.50
N GLU A 98 -7.43 5.51 14.86
CA GLU A 98 -7.00 5.71 13.46
C GLU A 98 -5.47 5.69 13.36
N LYS A 99 -4.77 6.27 14.35
CA LYS A 99 -3.29 6.20 14.45
C LYS A 99 -2.81 4.76 14.51
N LEU A 100 -3.39 3.94 15.40
CA LEU A 100 -3.03 2.53 15.51
C LEU A 100 -3.24 1.80 14.19
N LYS A 101 -4.36 2.06 13.50
CA LYS A 101 -4.64 1.43 12.21
C LYS A 101 -3.65 1.86 11.13
N ALA A 102 -3.31 3.15 11.08
CA ALA A 102 -2.33 3.67 10.13
C ALA A 102 -0.95 3.03 10.34
N LEU A 103 -0.48 2.94 11.59
CA LEU A 103 0.78 2.29 11.94
C LEU A 103 0.79 0.79 11.60
N GLU A 104 -0.31 0.08 11.86
CA GLU A 104 -0.46 -1.33 11.47
C GLU A 104 -0.32 -1.49 9.95
N LEU A 105 -1.01 -0.67 9.16
CA LEU A 105 -0.93 -0.73 7.70
C LEU A 105 0.48 -0.40 7.18
N MET A 106 1.14 0.59 7.76
CA MET A 106 2.53 0.94 7.42
C MET A 106 3.50 -0.19 7.77
N GLY A 107 3.35 -0.83 8.93
CA GLY A 107 4.19 -1.97 9.31
C GLY A 107 3.92 -3.19 8.41
N LYS A 108 2.68 -3.42 7.98
CA LYS A 108 2.33 -4.48 7.01
C LYS A 108 3.02 -4.24 5.67
N ALA A 109 2.99 -3.00 5.17
CA ALA A 109 3.71 -2.63 3.94
C ALA A 109 5.23 -2.84 4.05
N LYS A 110 5.80 -2.78 5.25
CA LYS A 110 7.22 -3.04 5.53
C LYS A 110 7.52 -4.51 5.89
N GLY A 111 6.54 -5.41 5.86
CA GLY A 111 6.73 -6.81 6.23
C GLY A 111 7.04 -7.02 7.71
N MET A 112 6.67 -6.09 8.59
CA MET A 112 6.94 -6.17 10.04
C MET A 112 5.99 -7.12 10.77
N PHE A 113 4.88 -7.51 10.14
CA PHE A 113 3.92 -8.44 10.70
C PHE A 113 4.04 -9.80 10.04
N ILE A 114 4.09 -10.85 10.85
CA ILE A 114 4.12 -12.24 10.40
C ILE A 114 2.73 -12.82 10.62
N ASP A 115 2.01 -13.09 9.53
CA ASP A 115 0.76 -13.86 9.60
C ASP A 115 1.11 -15.34 9.70
N ARG A 116 0.94 -15.92 10.89
CA ARG A 116 1.08 -17.38 11.07
C ARG A 116 -0.16 -18.06 10.48
N SER A 117 -0.07 -18.56 9.26
CA SER A 117 -1.06 -19.51 8.73
C SER A 117 -0.74 -20.91 9.23
N GLN A 118 -1.61 -21.51 10.05
CA GLN A 118 -1.59 -22.96 10.24
C GLN A 118 -2.07 -23.61 8.94
N GLN A 119 -1.25 -24.46 8.33
CA GLN A 119 -1.70 -25.33 7.25
C GLN A 119 -2.18 -26.64 7.88
N ASP A 120 -3.45 -26.98 7.70
CA ASP A 120 -3.99 -28.27 8.08
C ASP A 120 -3.44 -29.33 7.12
N VAL A 121 -2.38 -30.03 7.54
CA VAL A 121 -1.83 -31.14 6.78
C VAL A 121 -2.71 -32.37 7.01
N HIS A 122 -3.54 -32.70 6.02
CA HIS A 122 -4.25 -33.98 5.99
C HIS A 122 -3.27 -35.09 5.60
N VAL A 123 -2.80 -35.87 6.57
CA VAL A 123 -2.01 -37.08 6.33
C VAL A 123 -2.96 -38.25 6.15
N THR A 124 -3.10 -38.76 4.93
CA THR A 124 -3.81 -40.02 4.68
C THR A 124 -2.83 -41.17 4.81
N PHE A 125 -2.93 -41.94 5.90
CA PHE A 125 -2.16 -43.16 6.06
C PHE A 125 -2.82 -44.29 5.25
N THR A 126 -2.21 -44.70 4.14
CA THR A 126 -2.58 -45.94 3.44
C THR A 126 -1.79 -47.08 4.05
N ASN A 127 -2.46 -47.93 4.82
CA ASN A 127 -1.85 -49.11 5.41
C ASN A 127 -2.03 -50.29 4.44
N ASP A 128 -1.05 -50.52 3.57
CA ASP A 128 -1.01 -51.70 2.70
C ASP A 128 -0.52 -52.91 3.51
N VAL A 129 -1.43 -53.53 4.25
CA VAL A 129 -1.17 -54.83 4.87
C VAL A 129 -1.55 -55.92 3.84
N PRO A 130 -0.61 -56.72 3.33
CA PRO A 130 -0.93 -57.84 2.46
C PRO A 130 -1.81 -58.84 3.22
N ARG A 131 -3.04 -59.05 2.77
CA ARG A 131 -3.86 -60.16 3.29
C ARG A 131 -3.36 -61.47 2.67
N PRO A 132 -3.05 -62.50 3.48
CA PRO A 132 -2.79 -63.83 2.95
C PRO A 132 -4.04 -64.37 2.26
N SER A 133 -3.88 -64.88 1.04
CA SER A 133 -4.96 -65.48 0.24
C SER A 133 -5.48 -66.75 0.91
N THR A 134 -6.76 -66.73 1.31
CA THR A 134 -7.49 -67.92 1.75
C THR A 134 -7.91 -68.75 0.53
N GLU A 135 -6.97 -69.50 -0.05
CA GLU A 135 -7.29 -70.56 -1.02
C GLU A 135 -6.45 -71.79 -0.69
N SER A 136 -7.03 -72.69 0.11
CA SER A 136 -6.96 -74.15 -0.02
C SER A 136 -7.43 -74.81 1.29
N ILE A 137 -8.74 -74.86 1.51
CA ILE A 137 -9.31 -75.87 2.40
C ILE A 137 -9.77 -77.01 1.49
N ILE A 138 -9.22 -78.18 1.78
CA ILE A 138 -9.32 -79.42 1.03
C ILE A 138 -10.73 -79.99 1.22
N ASP A 139 -11.53 -80.06 0.15
CA ASP A 139 -12.73 -80.89 0.14
C ASP A 139 -12.30 -82.33 -0.18
N VAL A 140 -12.24 -83.16 0.87
CA VAL A 140 -12.10 -84.61 0.77
C VAL A 140 -13.46 -85.19 0.40
N GLU A 141 -13.58 -85.74 -0.80
CA GLU A 141 -14.73 -86.55 -1.23
C GLU A 141 -14.76 -87.88 -0.45
N PRO A 142 -15.89 -88.28 0.19
CA PRO A 142 -16.07 -89.64 0.65
C PRO A 142 -16.92 -90.42 -0.37
N THR A 143 -16.28 -91.21 -1.24
CA THR A 143 -17.00 -92.20 -2.06
C THR A 143 -17.09 -93.53 -1.32
N ASN A 144 -18.29 -93.83 -0.83
CA ASN A 144 -18.74 -95.16 -0.44
C ASN A 144 -19.09 -95.99 -1.69
N ALA A 145 -18.50 -97.17 -1.86
CA ALA A 145 -19.09 -98.38 -2.46
C ALA A 145 -18.20 -99.60 -2.19
#